data_AF-A0A8T5HSY9-F1
#
_entry.id   AF-A0A8T5HSY9-F1
#
_cell.length_a   1.000
_cell.length_b   1.000
_cell.length_c   1.000
_cell.angle_alpha   90.00
_cell.angle_beta   90.00
_cell.angle_gamma   90.00
#
_symmetry.space_group_name_H-M   'P 1'
#
loop_
_entity.id
_entity.type
_entity.pdbx_description
1 polymer ?
#
loop_
_entity_poly.entity_id
_entity_poly.type
_entity_poly.pdbx_seq_one_letter_code
_entity_poly.pdbx_strand_id
1 'polypeptide(L)'
;MKCSQCGVCCKLFVINLNEEEYRSGKFKTVFEKFGNFDWREAELIGAHLLAQKEDGQTCIYLQEGKCSIHEVRPQVCRDFFCDSKEEWHQEMIERIKNYKKEN
;
A
#
# COMPACT_ATOMS: atom_id res chain seq x y z
N MET A 1 -1.95 -17.36 6.07
CA MET A 1 -1.02 -16.81 7.08
C MET A 1 -1.60 -15.52 7.67
N LYS A 2 -0.98 -14.92 8.71
CA LYS A 2 -1.50 -13.72 9.39
C LYS A 2 -0.48 -12.58 9.38
N CYS A 3 -0.90 -11.39 8.95
CA CYS A 3 -0.11 -10.17 9.06
C CYS A 3 0.15 -9.83 10.54
N SER A 4 1.41 -9.54 10.89
CA SER A 4 1.79 -9.15 12.26
C SER A 4 1.62 -7.64 12.53
N GLN A 5 1.11 -6.88 11.57
CA GLN A 5 0.97 -5.42 11.64
C GLN A 5 2.28 -4.68 11.95
N CYS A 6 3.44 -5.22 11.53
CA CYS A 6 4.75 -4.60 11.78
C CYS A 6 4.99 -3.27 11.03
N GLY A 7 4.09 -2.87 10.13
CA GLY A 7 4.15 -1.60 9.41
C GLY A 7 5.24 -1.48 8.34
N VAL A 8 6.15 -2.46 8.21
CA VAL A 8 7.30 -2.37 7.27
C VAL A 8 6.86 -2.25 5.82
N CYS A 9 5.87 -3.03 5.37
CA CYS A 9 5.34 -2.89 4.00
C CYS A 9 4.75 -1.50 3.74
N CYS A 10 4.10 -0.90 4.74
CA CYS A 10 3.57 0.47 4.65
C CYS A 10 4.66 1.55 4.57
N LYS A 11 5.92 1.24 4.89
CA LYS A 11 7.05 2.15 4.76
C LYS A 11 7.81 1.97 3.44
N LEU A 12 7.75 0.78 2.85
CA LEU A 12 8.62 0.39 1.72
C LEU A 12 7.93 0.44 0.35
N PHE A 13 6.60 0.31 0.32
CA PHE A 13 5.88 0.08 -0.92
C PHE A 13 4.78 1.10 -1.14
N VAL A 14 4.63 1.49 -2.41
CA VAL A 14 3.50 2.26 -2.89
C VAL A 14 2.37 1.29 -3.19
N ILE A 15 1.17 1.58 -2.69
CA ILE A 15 0.03 0.67 -2.74
C ILE A 15 -0.95 1.14 -3.80
N ASN A 16 -1.17 0.31 -4.81
CA ASN A 16 -2.19 0.51 -5.83
C ASN A 16 -3.56 0.00 -5.35
N LEU A 17 -4.60 0.78 -5.61
CA LEU A 17 -5.99 0.33 -5.51
C LEU A 17 -6.39 -0.37 -6.81
N ASN A 18 -7.28 -1.36 -6.73
CA ASN A 18 -7.98 -1.82 -7.94
C ASN A 18 -9.11 -0.85 -8.32
N GLU A 19 -9.75 -1.09 -9.46
CA GLU A 19 -10.81 -0.20 -9.98
C GLU A 19 -11.98 -0.02 -9.01
N GLU A 20 -12.44 -1.10 -8.39
CA GLU A 20 -13.55 -1.07 -7.42
C GLU A 20 -13.17 -0.25 -6.17
N GLU A 21 -11.97 -0.50 -5.64
CA GLU A 21 -11.45 0.19 -4.46
C GLU A 21 -11.25 1.68 -4.73
N TYR A 22 -10.71 2.05 -5.89
CA TYR A 22 -10.54 3.44 -6.31
C TYR A 22 -11.89 4.15 -6.45
N ARG A 23 -12.84 3.55 -7.20
CA ARG A 23 -14.18 4.11 -7.41
C ARG A 23 -15.00 4.21 -6.12
N SER A 24 -14.69 3.41 -5.11
CA SER A 24 -15.41 3.43 -3.82
C SER A 24 -15.24 4.73 -3.03
N GLY A 25 -14.17 5.49 -3.28
CA GLY A 25 -13.83 6.71 -2.53
C GLY A 25 -13.48 6.49 -1.05
N LYS A 26 -13.33 5.24 -0.61
CA LYS A 26 -13.04 4.89 0.80
C LYS A 26 -11.59 5.18 1.21
N PHE A 27 -10.71 5.33 0.23
CA PHE A 27 -9.28 5.48 0.43
C PHE A 27 -8.78 6.82 -0.09
N LYS A 28 -7.89 7.45 0.66
CA LYS A 28 -7.18 8.66 0.24
C LYS A 28 -6.12 8.31 -0.79
N THR A 29 -6.07 9.05 -1.88
CA THR A 29 -5.13 8.81 -2.98
C THR A 29 -4.19 9.99 -3.23
N VAL A 30 -3.08 9.74 -3.95
CA VAL A 30 -1.99 10.71 -4.15
C VAL A 30 -2.46 12.03 -4.78
N PHE A 31 -3.48 11.98 -5.67
CA PHE A 31 -3.97 13.15 -6.40
C PHE A 31 -5.41 13.55 -6.09
N GLU A 32 -5.97 13.07 -4.97
CA GLU A 32 -7.34 13.38 -4.55
C GLU A 32 -7.65 14.90 -4.56
N LYS A 33 -6.67 15.74 -4.19
CA LYS A 33 -6.82 17.20 -4.17
C LYS A 33 -6.92 17.88 -5.55
N PHE A 34 -6.57 17.17 -6.62
CA PHE A 34 -6.54 17.72 -7.99
C PHE A 34 -7.80 17.40 -8.78
N GLY A 35 -8.78 16.73 -8.17
CA GLY A 35 -10.06 16.40 -8.78
C GLY A 35 -10.22 14.91 -9.04
N ASN A 36 -11.32 14.58 -9.70
CA ASN A 36 -11.68 13.20 -10.02
C ASN A 36 -11.16 12.85 -11.42
N PHE A 37 -10.37 11.78 -11.48
CA PHE A 37 -9.94 11.16 -12.73
C PHE A 37 -10.81 9.93 -12.99
N ASP A 38 -11.06 9.61 -14.25
CA ASP A 38 -11.63 8.29 -14.56
C ASP A 38 -10.60 7.18 -14.27
N TRP A 39 -11.05 5.91 -14.26
CA TRP A 39 -10.16 4.79 -13.92
C TRP A 39 -8.93 4.70 -14.84
N ARG A 40 -9.09 4.86 -16.16
CA ARG A 40 -7.98 4.69 -17.10
C ARG A 40 -6.96 5.80 -16.93
N GLU A 41 -7.43 7.03 -16.73
CA GLU A 41 -6.55 8.16 -16.45
C GLU A 41 -5.85 7.98 -15.10
N ALA A 42 -6.59 7.59 -14.07
CA ALA A 42 -6.06 7.35 -12.74
C ALA A 42 -5.02 6.22 -12.70
N GLU A 43 -5.22 5.16 -13.48
CA GLU A 43 -4.27 4.06 -13.66
C GLU A 43 -2.99 4.57 -14.33
N LEU A 44 -3.12 5.29 -15.43
CA LEU A 44 -2.01 5.81 -16.22
C LEU A 44 -1.10 6.78 -15.45
N ILE A 45 -1.70 7.71 -14.69
CA ILE A 45 -0.95 8.75 -13.98
C ILE A 45 -0.63 8.39 -12.52
N GLY A 46 -1.11 7.24 -12.03
CA GLY A 46 -0.93 6.84 -10.64
C GLY A 46 -1.87 7.55 -9.64
N ALA A 47 -2.96 8.18 -10.08
CA ALA A 47 -3.96 8.76 -9.18
C ALA A 47 -4.72 7.70 -8.35
N HIS A 48 -4.65 6.43 -8.73
CA HIS A 48 -5.21 5.29 -8.00
C HIS A 48 -4.30 4.76 -6.87
N LEU A 49 -3.12 5.36 -6.68
CA LEU A 49 -2.21 4.97 -5.61
C LEU A 49 -2.67 5.58 -4.27
N LEU A 50 -2.53 4.83 -3.18
CA LEU A 50 -2.78 5.35 -1.84
C LEU A 50 -1.89 6.57 -1.56
N ALA A 51 -2.46 7.56 -0.89
CA ALA A 51 -1.73 8.73 -0.45
C ALA A 51 -0.57 8.35 0.48
N GLN A 52 0.48 9.16 0.44
CA GLN A 52 1.69 8.99 1.23
C GLN A 52 1.80 10.14 2.24
N LYS A 53 2.61 9.95 3.27
CA LYS A 53 3.02 11.02 4.19
C LYS A 53 3.95 11.99 3.48
N GLU A 54 4.31 13.06 4.17
CA GLU A 54 5.22 14.10 3.67
C GLU A 54 6.61 13.57 3.29
N ASP A 55 7.01 12.40 3.79
CA ASP A 55 8.25 11.72 3.41
C ASP A 55 8.23 11.10 1.99
N GLY A 56 7.07 11.13 1.31
CA GLY A 56 6.90 10.65 -0.05
C GLY A 56 7.13 9.15 -0.23
N GLN A 57 7.08 8.36 0.85
CA GLN A 57 7.30 6.91 0.80
C GLN A 57 6.39 6.13 1.76
N THR A 58 6.10 6.69 2.94
CA THR A 58 5.26 6.02 3.93
C THR A 58 3.80 6.17 3.58
N CYS A 59 3.06 5.07 3.53
CA CYS A 59 1.61 5.07 3.39
C CYS A 59 0.94 5.94 4.47
N ILE A 60 -0.02 6.78 4.07
CA ILE A 60 -0.74 7.70 4.96
C ILE A 60 -1.43 6.97 6.14
N TYR A 61 -1.80 5.70 5.95
CA TYR A 61 -2.49 4.90 6.94
C TYR A 61 -1.58 4.22 7.97
N LEU A 62 -0.25 4.38 7.90
CA LEU A 62 0.65 3.93 8.95
C LEU A 62 0.56 4.88 10.14
N GLN A 63 -0.10 4.48 11.21
CA GLN A 63 -0.28 5.25 12.45
C GLN A 63 0.29 4.46 13.62
N GLU A 64 1.13 5.11 14.45
CA GLU A 64 1.75 4.48 15.63
C GLU A 64 2.46 3.14 15.30
N GLY A 65 3.09 3.07 14.12
CA GLY A 65 3.80 1.88 13.66
C GLY A 65 2.90 0.73 13.14
N LYS A 66 1.57 0.92 13.09
CA LYS A 66 0.60 -0.09 12.64
C LYS A 66 -0.30 0.44 11.52
N CYS A 67 -0.89 -0.47 10.76
CA CYS A 67 -1.84 -0.10 9.70
C CYS A 67 -3.19 0.25 10.34
N SER A 68 -3.59 1.52 10.30
CA SER A 68 -4.87 2.01 10.86
C SER A 68 -6.10 1.43 10.16
N ILE A 69 -5.97 1.00 8.91
CA ILE A 69 -7.04 0.40 8.11
C ILE A 69 -6.88 -1.12 7.95
N HIS A 70 -6.15 -1.80 8.84
CA HIS A 70 -5.77 -3.20 8.65
C HIS A 70 -6.94 -4.11 8.24
N GLU A 71 -8.09 -4.02 8.91
CA GLU A 71 -9.25 -4.89 8.64
C GLU A 71 -9.90 -4.65 7.26
N VAL A 72 -9.75 -3.45 6.71
CA VAL A 72 -10.33 -3.04 5.41
C VAL A 72 -9.27 -2.68 4.37
N ARG A 73 -8.00 -3.06 4.62
CA ARG A 73 -6.84 -2.71 3.80
C ARG A 73 -7.02 -3.20 2.36
N PRO A 74 -6.48 -2.52 1.34
CA PRO A 74 -6.68 -2.89 -0.07
C PRO A 74 -6.33 -4.35 -0.41
N GLN A 75 -6.88 -4.86 -1.50
CA GLN A 75 -6.75 -6.25 -1.93
C GLN A 75 -5.27 -6.65 -2.07
N VAL A 76 -4.44 -5.82 -2.68
CA VAL A 76 -3.00 -6.08 -2.80
C VAL A 76 -2.30 -6.22 -1.43
N CYS A 77 -2.77 -5.51 -0.40
CA CYS A 77 -2.28 -5.64 0.97
C CYS A 77 -2.84 -6.87 1.71
N ARG A 78 -3.94 -7.46 1.23
CA ARG A 78 -4.51 -8.72 1.75
C ARG A 78 -3.81 -9.93 1.14
N ASP A 79 -3.45 -9.85 -0.13
CA ASP A 79 -2.85 -10.94 -0.89
C ASP A 79 -1.35 -11.11 -0.60
N PHE A 80 -0.67 -10.03 -0.20
CA PHE A 80 0.74 -10.10 0.18
C PHE A 80 0.94 -10.71 1.58
N PHE A 81 1.78 -11.74 1.66
CA PHE A 81 2.25 -12.33 2.92
C PHE A 81 3.77 -12.45 2.93
N CYS A 82 4.41 -12.05 4.05
CA CYS A 82 5.87 -12.05 4.20
C CYS A 82 6.53 -13.44 4.16
N ASP A 83 5.74 -14.51 4.19
CA ASP A 83 6.12 -15.91 4.09
C ASP A 83 5.53 -16.61 2.86
N SER A 84 5.02 -15.83 1.90
CA SER A 84 4.59 -16.34 0.60
C SER A 84 5.75 -17.03 -0.14
N LYS A 85 5.42 -18.09 -0.87
CA LYS A 85 6.33 -18.81 -1.78
C LYS A 85 6.14 -18.43 -3.25
N GLU A 86 5.14 -17.61 -3.56
CA GLU A 86 4.93 -17.06 -4.90
C GLU A 86 6.17 -16.29 -5.36
N GLU A 87 6.59 -16.50 -6.61
CA GLU A 87 7.82 -15.95 -7.17
C GLU A 87 7.82 -14.42 -7.17
N TRP A 88 6.71 -13.81 -7.59
CA TRP A 88 6.53 -12.35 -7.65
C TRP A 88 6.55 -11.67 -6.27
N HIS A 89 6.37 -12.42 -5.18
CA HIS A 89 6.48 -11.90 -3.81
C HIS A 89 7.91 -11.90 -3.26
N GLN A 90 8.84 -12.66 -3.86
CA GLN A 90 10.15 -12.91 -3.22
C GLN A 90 11.00 -11.65 -3.09
N GLU A 91 11.04 -10.80 -4.11
CA GLU A 91 11.80 -9.54 -4.05
C GLU A 91 11.26 -8.59 -2.96
N MET A 92 9.94 -8.50 -2.82
CA MET A 92 9.30 -7.71 -1.77
C MET A 92 9.64 -8.26 -0.38
N ILE A 93 9.63 -9.59 -0.23
CA ILE A 93 9.97 -10.27 1.03
C ILE A 93 11.43 -10.00 1.40
N GLU A 94 12.37 -10.07 0.46
CA GLU A 94 13.78 -9.73 0.71
C GLU A 94 13.96 -8.28 1.13
N ARG A 95 13.30 -7.34 0.47
CA ARG A 95 13.33 -5.91 0.87
C ARG A 95 12.83 -5.71 2.30
N ILE A 96 11.73 -6.36 2.68
CA ILE A 96 11.24 -6.33 4.06
C ILE A 96 12.25 -6.94 5.05
N LYS A 97 12.87 -8.06 4.70
CA LYS A 97 13.88 -8.72 5.56
C LYS A 97 15.10 -7.83 5.77
N ASN A 98 15.59 -7.18 4.72
CA ASN A 98 16.76 -6.31 4.79
C ASN A 98 16.45 -5.06 5.63
N TYR A 99 15.30 -4.41 5.40
CA TYR A 99 14.88 -3.25 6.21
C TYR A 99 14.84 -3.56 7.72
N LYS A 100 14.36 -4.75 8.10
CA LYS A 100 14.30 -5.22 9.49
C LYS A 100 15.66 -5.59 10.11
N LYS A 101 16.70 -5.80 9.29
CA LYS A 101 18.07 -6.01 9.80
C LYS A 101 18.78 -4.70 10.09
N GLU A 102 18.41 -3.66 9.35
CA GLU A 102 19.02 -2.33 9.42
C GLU A 102 18.35 -1.40 10.44
N ASN A 103 17.14 -1.74 10.91
CA ASN A 103 16.31 -0.94 11.84
C ASN A 103 15.63 -1.84 12.86
#